data_AF-A0A4U1CLT6-F1
#
_entry.id   AF-A0A4U1CLT6-F1
#
_cell.length_a   1.000
_cell.length_b   1.000
_cell.length_c   1.000
_cell.angle_alpha   90.00
_cell.angle_beta   90.00
_cell.angle_gamma   90.00
#
_symmetry.space_group_name_H-M   'P 1'
#
loop_
_entity.id
_entity.type
_entity.pdbx_description
1 polymer ?
#
loop_
_entity_poly.entity_id
_entity_poly.type
_entity_poly.pdbx_seq_one_letter_code
_entity_poly.pdbx_strand_id
1 'polypeptide(L)'
;MNIAEIKEKVSIADFLEKLGIEPKHRSGAEAFYLSPIRASDTDASFSVNEKKGKWFDHGEGKGGNLIDLALLYYNTASVKTVVQRINDLFSGVLILPIANRNENFKTNDIEVKNYNIIKTKDLGSNPSITNYLSTRGLDTGDKHNLREVYYELKNQAGESKNYFGVGWQNESGGWDIRNPYFKGCLGKKDITFIKGFGFQIQVFEAMLDYQSAIKENPHRTLATSIIMNSTAMVEKTIQKIKEEKFSEIELFLDNDATGKKITEKLLENFPTAKDCSNLYAGFKDYNEKLMANNLRPWQSLDVKEENNNITR
;
A
#
# COMPACT_ATOMS: atom_id res chain seq x y z
N MET A 1 22.69 -25.66 -10.07
CA MET A 1 22.71 -24.19 -10.18
C MET A 1 23.15 -23.57 -8.86
N ASN A 2 24.10 -22.63 -8.89
CA ASN A 2 24.41 -21.73 -7.78
C ASN A 2 23.45 -20.52 -7.75
N ILE A 3 23.61 -19.59 -6.79
CA ILE A 3 22.69 -18.44 -6.62
C ILE A 3 22.65 -17.54 -7.87
N ALA A 4 23.80 -17.28 -8.51
CA ALA A 4 23.85 -16.46 -9.72
C ALA A 4 23.11 -17.15 -10.86
N GLU A 5 23.41 -18.43 -11.09
CA GLU A 5 22.72 -19.21 -12.12
C GLU A 5 21.21 -19.32 -11.89
N ILE A 6 20.76 -19.42 -10.64
CA ILE A 6 19.33 -19.43 -10.32
C ILE A 6 18.67 -18.09 -10.70
N LYS A 7 19.31 -16.96 -10.39
CA LYS A 7 18.78 -15.63 -10.70
C LYS A 7 18.69 -15.37 -12.21
N GLU A 8 19.65 -15.89 -12.96
CA GLU A 8 19.70 -15.81 -14.42
C GLU A 8 18.70 -16.75 -15.10
N LYS A 9 18.57 -18.00 -14.62
CA LYS A 9 17.85 -19.07 -15.33
C LYS A 9 16.41 -19.25 -14.85
N VAL A 10 16.10 -18.97 -13.60
CA VAL A 10 14.80 -19.29 -13.01
C VAL A 10 13.98 -18.01 -12.80
N SER A 11 12.78 -17.94 -13.38
CA SER A 11 11.86 -16.86 -13.07
C SER A 11 11.03 -17.16 -11.82
N ILE A 12 10.55 -16.09 -11.18
CA ILE A 12 9.60 -16.24 -10.06
C ILE A 12 8.32 -16.93 -10.55
N ALA A 13 7.88 -16.64 -11.78
CA ALA A 13 6.73 -17.29 -12.39
C ALA A 13 6.97 -18.80 -12.56
N ASP A 14 8.12 -19.22 -13.13
CA ASP A 14 8.45 -20.64 -13.31
C ASP A 14 8.56 -21.36 -11.96
N PHE A 15 9.14 -20.70 -10.95
CA PHE A 15 9.25 -21.24 -9.60
C PHE A 15 7.87 -21.49 -8.99
N LEU A 16 6.96 -20.51 -9.10
CA LEU A 16 5.58 -20.65 -8.62
C LEU A 16 4.80 -21.71 -9.40
N GLU A 17 4.97 -21.78 -10.72
CA GLU A 17 4.35 -22.79 -11.57
C GLU A 17 4.81 -24.21 -11.19
N LYS A 18 6.12 -24.41 -10.92
CA LYS A 18 6.64 -25.70 -10.43
C LYS A 18 6.12 -26.08 -9.05
N LEU A 19 5.66 -25.12 -8.26
CA LEU A 19 4.97 -25.35 -7.01
C LEU A 19 3.45 -25.57 -7.19
N GLY A 20 2.92 -25.51 -8.41
CA GLY A 20 1.50 -25.63 -8.72
C GLY A 20 0.70 -24.36 -8.43
N ILE A 21 1.37 -23.20 -8.34
CA ILE A 21 0.76 -21.92 -7.97
C ILE A 21 0.57 -21.08 -9.23
N GLU A 22 -0.67 -20.98 -9.68
CA GLU A 22 -1.05 -20.25 -10.89
C GLU A 22 -1.52 -18.81 -10.59
N PRO A 23 -1.27 -17.85 -11.50
CA PRO A 23 -1.76 -16.50 -11.34
C PRO A 23 -3.29 -16.46 -11.47
N LYS A 24 -3.94 -15.68 -10.60
CA LYS A 24 -5.38 -15.44 -10.67
C LYS A 24 -5.74 -14.45 -11.77
N HIS A 25 -4.91 -13.43 -11.99
CA HIS A 25 -5.06 -12.49 -13.10
C HIS A 25 -3.73 -11.82 -13.43
N ARG A 26 -3.68 -11.12 -14.57
CA ARG A 26 -2.51 -10.34 -15.02
C ARG A 26 -2.95 -8.91 -15.33
N SER A 27 -2.13 -7.93 -14.96
CA SER A 27 -2.33 -6.51 -15.26
C SER A 27 -1.01 -5.88 -15.69
N GLY A 28 -0.91 -5.46 -16.95
CA GLY A 28 0.32 -4.91 -17.51
C GLY A 28 1.48 -5.90 -17.46
N ALA A 29 2.56 -5.55 -16.76
CA ALA A 29 3.74 -6.40 -16.58
C ALA A 29 3.71 -7.23 -15.28
N GLU A 30 2.59 -7.20 -14.55
CA GLU A 30 2.44 -7.86 -13.26
C GLU A 30 1.42 -9.00 -13.34
N ALA A 31 1.79 -10.13 -12.74
CA ALA A 31 0.92 -11.27 -12.50
C ALA A 31 0.53 -11.30 -11.01
N PHE A 32 -0.75 -11.47 -10.72
CA PHE A 32 -1.29 -11.44 -9.37
C PHE A 32 -1.72 -12.84 -8.95
N TYR A 33 -1.26 -13.27 -7.79
CA TYR A 33 -1.43 -14.59 -7.19
C TYR A 33 -2.12 -14.45 -5.83
N LEU A 34 -2.75 -15.53 -5.38
CA LEU A 34 -2.93 -15.72 -3.94
C LEU A 34 -1.55 -15.85 -3.31
N SER A 35 -1.35 -15.23 -2.16
CA SER A 35 -0.05 -15.19 -1.51
C SER A 35 0.44 -16.60 -1.18
N PRO A 36 1.59 -17.02 -1.73
CA PRO A 36 2.17 -18.33 -1.43
C PRO A 36 2.78 -18.40 -0.03
N ILE A 37 2.88 -17.25 0.66
CA ILE A 37 3.49 -17.12 2.00
C ILE A 37 2.45 -16.83 3.09
N ARG A 38 1.16 -16.74 2.74
CA ARG A 38 0.04 -16.59 3.70
C ARG A 38 -0.98 -17.70 3.48
N ALA A 39 -1.25 -18.47 4.54
CA ALA A 39 -2.19 -19.61 4.47
C ALA A 39 -3.67 -19.19 4.29
N SER A 40 -4.03 -17.96 4.64
CA SER A 40 -5.43 -17.49 4.69
C SER A 40 -5.76 -16.44 3.62
N ASP A 41 -4.98 -16.36 2.54
CA ASP A 41 -5.21 -15.34 1.50
C ASP A 41 -6.36 -15.76 0.57
N THR A 42 -7.40 -14.92 0.52
CA THR A 42 -8.56 -15.12 -0.38
C THR A 42 -8.53 -14.20 -1.59
N ASP A 43 -7.72 -13.13 -1.53
CA ASP A 43 -7.63 -12.10 -2.57
C ASP A 43 -6.24 -12.12 -3.22
N ALA A 44 -6.20 -11.99 -4.55
CA ALA A 44 -4.95 -12.05 -5.32
C ALA A 44 -4.07 -10.81 -5.10
N SER A 45 -3.41 -10.76 -3.94
CA SER A 45 -2.69 -9.61 -3.39
C SER A 45 -1.16 -9.78 -3.41
N PHE A 46 -0.67 -10.86 -4.03
CA PHE A 46 0.74 -11.08 -4.28
C PHE A 46 1.06 -10.81 -5.75
N SER A 47 1.86 -9.77 -6.03
CA SER A 47 2.22 -9.36 -7.39
C SER A 47 3.63 -9.83 -7.76
N VAL A 48 3.81 -10.31 -8.99
CA VAL A 48 5.10 -10.69 -9.58
C VAL A 48 5.31 -9.87 -10.84
N ASN A 49 6.41 -9.13 -10.88
CA ASN A 49 6.84 -8.41 -12.07
C ASN A 49 7.94 -9.22 -12.77
N GLU A 50 7.57 -9.96 -13.81
CA GLU A 50 8.46 -10.88 -14.52
C GLU A 50 9.68 -10.18 -15.15
N LYS A 51 9.47 -8.96 -15.69
CA LYS A 51 10.53 -8.13 -16.28
C LYS A 51 11.57 -7.72 -15.25
N LYS A 52 11.12 -7.31 -14.05
CA LYS A 52 12.01 -6.90 -12.96
C LYS A 52 12.58 -8.08 -12.18
N GLY A 53 12.02 -9.29 -12.32
CA GLY A 53 12.39 -10.45 -11.50
C GLY A 53 12.11 -10.21 -10.01
N LYS A 54 11.04 -9.47 -9.70
CA LYS A 54 10.66 -9.07 -8.35
C LYS A 54 9.24 -9.49 -8.01
N TRP A 55 8.99 -9.71 -6.74
CA TRP A 55 7.65 -9.92 -6.20
C TRP A 55 7.37 -8.94 -5.06
N PHE A 56 6.08 -8.69 -4.81
CA PHE A 56 5.60 -7.93 -3.66
C PHE A 56 4.28 -8.51 -3.14
N ASP A 57 4.21 -8.77 -1.84
CA ASP A 57 2.98 -9.14 -1.13
C ASP A 57 2.37 -7.88 -0.51
N HIS A 58 1.22 -7.46 -1.03
CA HIS A 58 0.53 -6.25 -0.56
C HIS A 58 -0.12 -6.42 0.82
N GLY A 59 -0.39 -7.65 1.26
CA GLY A 59 -0.94 -7.94 2.58
C GLY A 59 0.11 -7.92 3.68
N GLU A 60 1.32 -8.42 3.41
CA GLU A 60 2.45 -8.40 4.37
C GLU A 60 3.39 -7.18 4.20
N GLY A 61 3.27 -6.44 3.10
CA GLY A 61 4.15 -5.32 2.79
C GLY A 61 5.61 -5.74 2.52
N LYS A 62 5.83 -6.99 2.11
CA LYS A 62 7.16 -7.57 1.84
C LYS A 62 7.35 -7.76 0.35
N GLY A 63 8.61 -7.72 -0.10
CA GLY A 63 8.96 -8.02 -1.48
C GLY A 63 10.42 -8.38 -1.62
N GLY A 64 10.81 -8.84 -2.80
CA GLY A 64 12.18 -9.28 -3.02
C GLY A 64 12.40 -9.94 -4.37
N ASN A 65 13.54 -10.62 -4.47
CA ASN A 65 13.88 -11.50 -5.58
C ASN A 65 13.45 -12.96 -5.29
N LEU A 66 13.71 -13.88 -6.22
CA LEU A 66 13.37 -15.30 -6.09
C LEU A 66 13.91 -15.96 -4.81
N ILE A 67 15.14 -15.63 -4.40
CA ILE A 67 15.73 -16.19 -3.18
C ILE A 67 14.97 -15.72 -1.94
N ASP A 68 14.61 -14.43 -1.89
CA ASP A 68 13.83 -13.85 -0.79
C ASP A 68 12.46 -14.52 -0.69
N LEU A 69 11.81 -14.79 -1.83
CA LEU A 69 10.55 -15.54 -1.87
C LEU A 69 10.71 -16.94 -1.32
N ALA A 70 11.72 -17.67 -1.81
CA ALA A 70 11.91 -19.07 -1.46
C ALA A 70 12.31 -19.25 0.02
N LEU A 71 13.06 -18.31 0.61
CA LEU A 71 13.34 -18.28 2.05
C LEU A 71 12.04 -18.22 2.86
N LEU A 72 11.11 -17.33 2.46
CA LEU A 72 9.82 -17.17 3.12
C LEU A 72 8.90 -18.38 2.87
N TYR A 73 8.80 -18.83 1.63
CA TYR A 73 7.96 -19.97 1.23
C TYR A 73 8.34 -21.27 1.94
N TYR A 74 9.65 -21.55 2.05
CA TYR A 74 10.14 -22.73 2.75
C TYR A 74 10.30 -22.52 4.26
N ASN A 75 9.95 -21.34 4.77
CA ASN A 75 10.10 -20.95 6.18
C ASN A 75 11.49 -21.31 6.74
N THR A 76 12.53 -20.85 6.06
CA THR A 76 13.92 -21.14 6.42
C THR A 76 14.79 -19.89 6.29
N ALA A 77 15.84 -19.79 7.11
CA ALA A 77 16.89 -18.78 6.96
C ALA A 77 18.10 -19.29 6.16
N SER A 78 18.13 -20.58 5.80
CA SER A 78 19.27 -21.21 5.14
C SER A 78 19.21 -21.03 3.64
N VAL A 79 20.04 -20.12 3.12
CA VAL A 79 20.20 -19.93 1.66
C VAL A 79 20.67 -21.21 0.98
N LYS A 80 21.54 -22.00 1.62
CA LYS A 80 21.98 -23.30 1.09
C LYS A 80 20.80 -24.25 0.88
N THR A 81 19.88 -24.29 1.84
CA THR A 81 18.67 -25.13 1.75
C THR A 81 17.75 -24.66 0.63
N VAL A 82 17.57 -23.35 0.48
CA VAL A 82 16.78 -22.78 -0.63
C VAL A 82 17.37 -23.13 -1.99
N VAL A 83 18.69 -22.96 -2.16
CA VAL A 83 19.38 -23.30 -3.41
C VAL A 83 19.21 -24.78 -3.73
N GLN A 84 19.33 -25.66 -2.74
CA GLN A 84 19.13 -27.10 -2.95
C GLN A 84 17.69 -27.39 -3.40
N ARG A 85 16.68 -26.87 -2.69
CA ARG A 85 15.26 -27.08 -3.05
C ARG A 85 14.89 -26.57 -4.44
N ILE A 86 15.45 -25.42 -4.85
CA ILE A 86 15.26 -24.90 -6.21
C ILE A 86 15.91 -25.84 -7.22
N ASN A 87 17.13 -26.32 -6.97
CA ASN A 87 17.74 -27.29 -7.89
C ASN A 87 16.95 -28.59 -8.00
N ASP A 88 16.41 -29.09 -6.89
CA ASP A 88 15.60 -30.31 -6.88
C ASP A 88 14.31 -30.13 -7.69
N LEU A 89 13.61 -29.00 -7.52
CA LEU A 89 12.41 -28.63 -8.29
C LEU A 89 12.63 -28.56 -9.81
N PHE A 90 13.85 -28.17 -10.21
CA PHE A 90 14.21 -27.97 -11.61
C PHE A 90 15.14 -29.07 -12.15
N SER A 91 15.33 -30.15 -11.41
CA SER A 91 16.14 -31.29 -11.82
C SER A 91 15.54 -31.96 -13.07
N GLY A 92 16.36 -32.18 -14.10
CA GLY A 92 15.93 -32.79 -15.36
C GLY A 92 15.12 -31.88 -16.29
N VAL A 93 14.96 -30.60 -15.97
CA VAL A 93 14.26 -29.62 -16.82
C VAL A 93 15.27 -28.86 -17.68
N LEU A 94 15.03 -28.81 -18.99
CA LEU A 94 15.77 -27.96 -19.92
C LEU A 94 15.30 -26.51 -19.74
N ILE A 95 16.00 -25.75 -18.90
CA ILE A 95 15.72 -24.33 -18.69
C ILE A 95 16.48 -23.53 -19.74
N LEU A 96 15.75 -22.87 -20.64
CA LEU A 96 16.35 -21.93 -21.58
C LEU A 96 16.78 -20.66 -20.82
N PRO A 97 17.96 -20.08 -21.14
CA PRO A 97 18.37 -18.82 -20.53
C PRO A 97 17.31 -17.74 -20.73
N ILE A 98 16.93 -17.05 -19.65
CA ILE A 98 16.03 -15.91 -19.75
C ILE A 98 16.81 -14.80 -20.47
N ALA A 99 16.41 -14.47 -21.70
CA ALA A 99 17.07 -13.41 -22.47
C ALA A 99 16.99 -12.07 -21.71
N ASN A 100 18.16 -11.51 -21.37
CA ASN A 100 18.36 -10.18 -20.80
C ASN A 100 17.57 -9.85 -19.53
N ARG A 101 17.89 -10.52 -18.42
CA ARG A 101 17.81 -9.85 -17.11
C ARG A 101 19.08 -9.02 -16.94
N ASN A 102 18.97 -7.70 -17.05
CA ASN A 102 20.08 -6.80 -16.77
C ASN A 102 20.52 -6.98 -15.30
N GLU A 103 21.58 -7.75 -15.08
CA GLU A 103 22.19 -7.97 -13.75
C GLU A 103 22.98 -6.76 -13.22
N ASN A 104 22.99 -5.64 -13.95
CA ASN A 104 23.64 -4.41 -13.51
C ASN A 104 22.65 -3.42 -12.89
N PHE A 105 22.05 -3.78 -11.76
CA PHE A 105 21.50 -2.79 -10.83
C PHE A 105 22.08 -3.04 -9.44
N LYS A 106 23.36 -2.68 -9.29
CA LYS A 106 23.88 -2.23 -7.99
C LYS A 106 22.98 -1.06 -7.58
N THR A 107 22.24 -1.25 -6.49
CA THR A 107 21.63 -0.21 -5.62
C THR A 107 21.84 1.22 -6.11
N ASN A 108 21.02 1.62 -7.07
CA ASN A 108 20.74 2.99 -7.49
C ASN A 108 19.50 2.83 -8.36
N ASP A 109 18.35 2.71 -7.70
CA ASP A 109 17.04 2.79 -8.34
C ASP A 109 16.93 4.17 -9.01
N ILE A 110 17.48 4.30 -10.22
CA ILE A 110 16.99 5.28 -11.17
C ILE A 110 15.68 4.68 -11.67
N GLU A 111 14.65 4.81 -10.83
CA GLU A 111 13.27 4.61 -11.22
C GLU A 111 13.08 5.48 -12.45
N VAL A 112 13.01 4.85 -13.64
CA VAL A 112 12.69 5.57 -14.86
C VAL A 112 11.34 6.20 -14.60
N LYS A 113 11.31 7.52 -14.38
CA LYS A 113 10.10 8.28 -14.10
C LYS A 113 9.18 8.11 -15.30
N ASN A 114 8.26 7.16 -15.20
CA ASN A 114 7.17 6.95 -16.14
C ASN A 114 6.03 7.93 -15.89
N TYR A 115 6.26 8.94 -15.05
CA TYR A 115 5.31 9.97 -14.71
C TYR A 115 5.93 11.36 -14.75
N ASN A 116 5.10 12.36 -15.01
CA ASN A 116 5.45 13.76 -14.88
C ASN A 116 4.37 14.50 -14.08
N ILE A 117 4.76 15.25 -13.05
CA ILE A 117 3.81 16.12 -12.34
C ILE A 117 3.65 17.38 -13.18
N ILE A 118 2.45 17.59 -13.73
CA ILE A 118 2.14 18.74 -14.58
C ILE A 118 1.95 19.99 -13.73
N LYS A 119 1.13 19.88 -12.68
CA LYS A 119 0.87 20.97 -11.73
C LYS A 119 0.18 20.44 -10.47
N THR A 120 0.30 21.24 -9.42
CA THR A 120 -0.45 21.06 -8.18
C THR A 120 -1.24 22.31 -7.85
N LYS A 121 -2.38 22.14 -7.19
CA LYS A 121 -3.26 23.24 -6.78
C LYS A 121 -3.85 22.99 -5.40
N ASP A 122 -4.35 24.03 -4.76
CA ASP A 122 -5.30 23.88 -3.66
C ASP A 122 -6.57 23.19 -4.13
N LEU A 123 -7.21 22.39 -3.26
CA LEU A 123 -8.45 21.73 -3.65
C LEU A 123 -9.59 22.72 -3.83
N GLY A 124 -10.59 22.30 -4.61
CA GLY A 124 -11.81 23.07 -4.87
C GLY A 124 -11.88 23.59 -6.30
N SER A 125 -10.82 23.42 -7.09
CA SER A 125 -10.80 23.81 -8.51
C SER A 125 -11.26 22.70 -9.44
N ASN A 126 -11.21 21.44 -8.97
CA ASN A 126 -11.62 20.26 -9.72
C ASN A 126 -12.86 19.59 -9.10
N PRO A 127 -14.04 19.69 -9.73
CA PRO A 127 -15.27 19.10 -9.21
C PRO A 127 -15.18 17.59 -8.97
N SER A 128 -14.43 16.85 -9.78
CA SER A 128 -14.27 15.40 -9.62
C SER A 128 -13.46 15.04 -8.38
N ILE A 129 -12.43 15.83 -8.05
CA ILE A 129 -11.66 15.65 -6.81
C ILE A 129 -12.52 16.04 -5.60
N THR A 130 -13.22 17.17 -5.69
CA THR A 130 -14.15 17.63 -4.65
C THR A 130 -15.24 16.60 -4.38
N ASN A 131 -15.85 16.05 -5.42
CA ASN A 131 -16.87 15.02 -5.29
C ASN A 131 -16.31 13.74 -4.67
N TYR A 132 -15.10 13.31 -5.07
CA TYR A 132 -14.44 12.18 -4.44
C TYR A 132 -14.19 12.40 -2.94
N LEU A 133 -13.71 13.57 -2.52
CA LEU A 133 -13.53 13.87 -1.10
C LEU A 133 -14.87 13.86 -0.34
N SER A 134 -15.92 14.42 -0.96
CA SER A 134 -17.28 14.43 -0.41
C SER A 134 -17.81 13.01 -0.17
N THR A 135 -17.60 12.07 -1.12
CA THR A 135 -17.98 10.66 -0.91
C THR A 135 -17.17 9.99 0.20
N ARG A 136 -16.01 10.53 0.56
CA ARG A 136 -15.19 10.11 1.72
C ARG A 136 -15.54 10.87 3.00
N GLY A 137 -16.62 11.65 3.01
CA GLY A 137 -17.06 12.44 4.16
C GLY A 137 -16.21 13.69 4.46
N LEU A 138 -15.29 14.03 3.55
CA LEU A 138 -14.35 15.13 3.69
C LEU A 138 -14.80 16.29 2.79
N ASP A 139 -14.67 17.51 3.29
CA ASP A 139 -14.94 18.70 2.50
C ASP A 139 -13.65 19.40 2.08
N THR A 140 -13.83 20.43 1.26
CA THR A 140 -12.73 21.26 0.79
C THR A 140 -12.35 22.37 1.78
N GLY A 141 -12.83 22.38 3.01
CA GLY A 141 -12.36 23.29 4.08
C GLY A 141 -11.26 22.65 4.93
N ASP A 142 -11.40 21.35 5.21
CA ASP A 142 -10.59 20.63 6.19
C ASP A 142 -9.29 20.03 5.60
N LYS A 143 -8.34 20.86 5.14
CA LYS A 143 -7.26 20.42 4.23
C LYS A 143 -5.84 20.56 4.76
N HIS A 144 -5.47 19.80 5.77
CA HIS A 144 -4.05 19.69 6.07
C HIS A 144 -3.38 18.81 5.00
N ASN A 145 -2.48 19.43 4.23
CA ASN A 145 -1.54 18.77 3.33
C ASN A 145 -2.13 18.09 2.08
N LEU A 146 -3.43 18.25 1.79
CA LEU A 146 -4.05 17.76 0.56
C LEU A 146 -3.99 18.80 -0.58
N ARG A 147 -3.65 18.35 -1.78
CA ARG A 147 -3.59 19.15 -3.02
C ARG A 147 -4.27 18.41 -4.17
N GLU A 148 -4.75 19.16 -5.16
CA GLU A 148 -5.09 18.58 -6.46
C GLU A 148 -3.78 18.37 -7.21
N VAL A 149 -3.53 17.14 -7.63
CA VAL A 149 -2.33 16.79 -8.38
C VAL A 149 -2.73 16.36 -9.77
N TYR A 150 -2.16 17.01 -10.77
CA TYR A 150 -2.34 16.69 -12.17
C TYR A 150 -1.03 16.14 -12.70
N TYR A 151 -1.08 14.96 -13.31
CA TYR A 151 0.11 14.23 -13.72
C TYR A 151 -0.11 13.49 -15.03
N GLU A 152 0.98 13.26 -15.74
CA GLU A 152 1.03 12.44 -16.94
C GLU A 152 1.64 11.09 -16.58
N LEU A 153 1.10 10.00 -17.13
CA LEU A 153 1.75 8.68 -17.13
C LEU A 153 2.10 8.28 -18.55
N LYS A 154 3.31 7.78 -18.74
CA LYS A 154 3.79 7.19 -19.99
C LYS A 154 3.61 5.69 -19.95
N ASN A 155 2.91 5.13 -20.93
CA ASN A 155 2.82 3.69 -21.09
C ASN A 155 4.09 3.11 -21.76
N GLN A 156 4.16 1.79 -21.89
CA GLN A 156 5.32 1.10 -22.46
C GLN A 156 5.51 1.39 -23.96
N ALA A 157 4.46 1.83 -24.67
CA ALA A 157 4.53 2.25 -26.06
C ALA A 157 5.00 3.71 -26.22
N GLY A 158 5.29 4.40 -25.11
CA GLY A 158 5.69 5.81 -25.11
C GLY A 158 4.53 6.80 -25.21
N GLU A 159 3.29 6.33 -25.17
CA GLU A 159 2.12 7.18 -25.18
C GLU A 159 1.89 7.78 -23.79
N SER A 160 1.66 9.09 -23.76
CA SER A 160 1.37 9.85 -22.56
C SER A 160 -0.13 10.02 -22.36
N LYS A 161 -0.63 9.73 -21.15
CA LYS A 161 -2.01 10.01 -20.74
C LYS A 161 -2.03 10.88 -19.48
N ASN A 162 -2.94 11.85 -19.46
CA ASN A 162 -3.11 12.77 -18.35
C ASN A 162 -4.12 12.23 -17.34
N TYR A 163 -3.80 12.40 -16.07
CA TYR A 163 -4.56 11.95 -14.92
C TYR A 163 -4.57 13.04 -13.85
N PHE A 164 -5.46 12.87 -12.88
CA PHE A 164 -5.51 13.71 -11.69
C PHE A 164 -6.04 12.94 -10.48
N GLY A 165 -5.77 13.47 -9.31
CA GLY A 165 -6.31 12.98 -8.05
C GLY A 165 -6.04 13.96 -6.92
N VAL A 166 -6.62 13.68 -5.76
CA VAL A 166 -6.14 14.30 -4.52
C VAL A 166 -4.82 13.65 -4.15
N GLY A 167 -3.85 14.42 -3.69
CA GLY A 167 -2.59 13.90 -3.23
C GLY A 167 -1.90 14.73 -2.18
N TRP A 168 -0.88 14.14 -1.58
CA TRP A 168 -0.06 14.73 -0.53
C TRP A 168 1.40 14.29 -0.70
N GLN A 169 2.34 15.13 -0.29
CA GLN A 169 3.75 14.80 -0.36
C GLN A 169 4.19 13.96 0.83
N ASN A 170 5.13 13.05 0.57
CA ASN A 170 5.80 12.26 1.59
C ASN A 170 7.25 12.77 1.81
N GLU A 171 7.93 12.27 2.83
CA GLU A 171 9.27 12.74 3.25
C GLU A 171 10.36 12.51 2.20
N SER A 172 10.13 11.67 1.17
CA SER A 172 11.03 11.50 0.03
C SER A 172 10.69 12.41 -1.16
N GLY A 173 9.71 13.30 -1.03
CA GLY A 173 9.22 14.16 -2.11
C GLY A 173 8.34 13.43 -3.15
N GLY A 174 7.99 12.16 -2.91
CA GLY A 174 7.01 11.43 -3.68
C GLY A 174 5.59 11.94 -3.39
N TRP A 175 4.67 11.66 -4.30
CA TRP A 175 3.26 12.05 -4.18
C TRP A 175 2.37 10.85 -4.01
N ASP A 176 1.75 10.71 -2.86
CA ASP A 176 0.67 9.75 -2.65
C ASP A 176 -0.62 10.30 -3.27
N ILE A 177 -1.24 9.53 -4.16
CA ILE A 177 -2.39 9.93 -4.97
C ILE A 177 -3.59 9.02 -4.71
N ARG A 178 -4.76 9.64 -4.64
CA ARG A 178 -6.06 8.97 -4.56
C ARG A 178 -7.08 9.58 -5.52
N ASN A 179 -7.85 8.70 -6.15
CA ASN A 179 -9.11 9.02 -6.80
C ASN A 179 -10.02 7.76 -6.71
N PRO A 180 -11.28 7.78 -7.20
CA PRO A 180 -12.18 6.63 -7.11
C PRO A 180 -11.63 5.33 -7.73
N TYR A 181 -10.70 5.44 -8.67
CA TYR A 181 -10.19 4.33 -9.49
C TYR A 181 -8.74 3.96 -9.18
N PHE A 182 -8.02 4.80 -8.41
CA PHE A 182 -6.58 4.66 -8.22
C PHE A 182 -6.13 4.98 -6.79
N LYS A 183 -5.26 4.11 -6.28
CA LYS A 183 -4.43 4.30 -5.08
C LYS A 183 -2.99 4.02 -5.47
N GLY A 184 -2.11 4.99 -5.29
CA GLY A 184 -0.70 4.76 -5.51
C GLY A 184 0.19 5.92 -5.09
N CYS A 185 1.48 5.77 -5.34
CA CYS A 185 2.49 6.80 -5.11
C CYS A 185 3.20 7.08 -6.43
N LEU A 186 3.38 8.36 -6.75
CA LEU A 186 4.21 8.84 -7.85
C LEU A 186 5.59 9.17 -7.29
N GLY A 187 6.57 8.35 -7.66
CA GLY A 187 7.92 8.40 -7.12
C GLY A 187 8.07 7.55 -5.86
N LYS A 188 9.12 7.82 -5.09
CA LYS A 188 9.48 7.02 -3.93
C LYS A 188 8.41 7.09 -2.84
N LYS A 189 7.90 5.93 -2.45
CA LYS A 189 6.98 5.75 -1.32
C LYS A 189 7.70 6.07 -0.01
N ASP A 190 7.06 6.82 0.86
CA ASP A 190 7.59 7.20 2.16
C ASP A 190 6.46 7.52 3.15
N ILE A 191 6.80 7.69 4.43
CA ILE A 191 5.90 8.29 5.42
C ILE A 191 5.68 9.78 5.10
N THR A 192 4.59 10.35 5.60
CA THR A 192 4.39 11.80 5.66
C THR A 192 4.48 12.24 7.11
N PHE A 193 5.28 13.28 7.39
CA PHE A 193 5.44 13.82 8.73
C PHE A 193 4.80 15.21 8.82
N ILE A 194 3.83 15.37 9.71
CA ILE A 194 3.12 16.63 9.94
C ILE A 194 3.50 17.13 11.32
N LYS A 195 4.31 18.19 11.37
CA LYS A 195 4.76 18.79 12.63
C LYS A 195 3.57 19.44 13.35
N GLY A 196 3.31 19.00 14.56
CA GLY A 196 2.40 19.66 15.49
C GLY A 196 3.16 20.40 16.59
N PHE A 197 2.47 20.65 17.69
CA PHE A 197 2.96 21.26 18.91
C PHE A 197 3.01 20.23 20.06
N GLY A 198 3.94 20.40 21.00
CA GLY A 198 4.03 19.56 22.20
C GLY A 198 4.71 18.21 21.99
N PHE A 199 4.43 17.28 22.91
CA PHE A 199 5.16 16.00 23.07
C PHE A 199 4.34 14.77 22.66
N GLN A 200 3.18 14.97 22.02
CA GLN A 200 2.33 13.91 21.52
C GLN A 200 2.60 13.64 20.04
N ILE A 201 2.68 12.36 19.69
CA ILE A 201 2.67 11.89 18.31
C ILE A 201 1.50 10.94 18.05
N GLN A 202 0.86 11.10 16.90
CA GLN A 202 -0.23 10.26 16.43
C GLN A 202 0.22 9.55 15.14
N VAL A 203 -0.03 8.25 15.05
CA VAL A 203 0.35 7.44 13.88
C VAL A 203 -0.91 6.97 13.18
N PHE A 204 -1.06 7.33 11.90
CA PHE A 204 -2.18 6.94 11.06
C PHE A 204 -1.71 6.02 9.94
N GLU A 205 -2.52 5.01 9.60
CA GLU A 205 -2.20 4.11 8.48
C GLU A 205 -2.27 4.85 7.13
N ALA A 206 -3.31 5.66 6.93
CA ALA A 206 -3.47 6.47 5.72
C ALA A 206 -3.92 7.92 5.99
N MET A 207 -3.69 8.78 5.00
CA MET A 207 -4.02 10.22 5.09
C MET A 207 -5.51 10.48 5.27
N LEU A 208 -6.39 9.65 4.68
CA LEU A 208 -7.83 9.86 4.83
C LEU A 208 -8.30 9.59 6.27
N ASP A 209 -7.62 8.71 7.01
CA ASP A 209 -7.91 8.46 8.42
C ASP A 209 -7.50 9.65 9.28
N TYR A 210 -6.30 10.20 9.02
CA TYR A 210 -5.85 11.44 9.65
C TYR A 210 -6.84 12.59 9.39
N GLN A 211 -7.24 12.80 8.12
CA GLN A 211 -8.20 13.84 7.74
C GLN A 211 -9.57 13.61 8.40
N SER A 212 -9.99 12.35 8.58
CA SER A 212 -11.23 12.03 9.28
C SER A 212 -11.15 12.32 10.77
N ALA A 213 -10.04 11.98 11.40
CA ALA A 213 -9.82 12.19 12.82
C ALA A 213 -9.75 13.68 13.17
N ILE A 214 -9.11 14.51 12.34
CA ILE A 214 -9.06 15.97 12.57
C ILE A 214 -10.40 16.65 12.26
N LYS A 215 -11.19 16.11 11.32
CA LYS A 215 -12.55 16.61 11.06
C LYS A 215 -13.47 16.36 12.25
N GLU A 216 -13.37 15.18 12.86
CA GLU A 216 -14.14 14.83 14.07
C GLU A 216 -13.64 15.59 15.31
N ASN A 217 -12.31 15.78 15.42
CA ASN A 217 -11.69 16.51 16.53
C ASN A 217 -10.53 17.40 16.03
N PRO A 218 -10.79 18.69 15.73
CA PRO A 218 -9.78 19.61 15.22
C PRO A 218 -8.56 19.80 16.12
N HIS A 219 -8.68 19.55 17.44
CA HIS A 219 -7.54 19.64 18.37
C HIS A 219 -6.44 18.63 18.07
N ARG A 220 -6.73 17.56 17.31
CA ARG A 220 -5.71 16.59 16.88
C ARG A 220 -4.63 17.21 16.00
N THR A 221 -4.93 18.32 15.31
CA THR A 221 -3.93 19.10 14.55
C THR A 221 -2.83 19.69 15.43
N LEU A 222 -3.06 19.78 16.74
CA LEU A 222 -2.04 20.20 17.69
C LEU A 222 -0.98 19.13 17.92
N ALA A 223 -1.26 17.84 17.70
CA ALA A 223 -0.26 16.78 17.87
C ALA A 223 0.58 16.61 16.61
N THR A 224 1.82 16.16 16.78
CA THR A 224 2.61 15.73 15.61
C THR A 224 1.98 14.46 15.03
N SER A 225 1.92 14.33 13.71
CA SER A 225 1.33 13.16 13.06
C SER A 225 2.29 12.50 12.08
N ILE A 226 2.40 11.17 12.14
CA ILE A 226 3.00 10.35 11.09
C ILE A 226 1.87 9.65 10.34
N ILE A 227 1.87 9.81 9.03
CA ILE A 227 0.99 9.04 8.14
C ILE A 227 1.89 8.01 7.46
N MET A 228 1.65 6.72 7.70
CA MET A 228 2.51 5.66 7.18
C MET A 228 2.43 5.53 5.66
N ASN A 229 1.29 5.87 5.05
CA ASN A 229 0.95 5.72 3.63
C ASN A 229 0.92 4.26 3.12
N SER A 230 1.53 3.32 3.84
CA SER A 230 1.55 1.88 3.61
C SER A 230 2.08 1.17 4.86
N THR A 231 1.60 -0.04 5.12
CA THR A 231 2.11 -0.91 6.20
C THR A 231 3.58 -1.29 6.02
N ALA A 232 4.09 -1.25 4.77
CA ALA A 232 5.51 -1.43 4.48
C ALA A 232 6.41 -0.35 5.11
N MET A 233 5.85 0.79 5.54
CA MET A 233 6.60 1.89 6.16
C MET A 233 6.72 1.77 7.69
N VAL A 234 6.31 0.63 8.29
CA VAL A 234 6.34 0.44 9.75
C VAL A 234 7.74 0.61 10.35
N GLU A 235 8.78 0.07 9.71
CA GLU A 235 10.16 0.20 10.24
C GLU A 235 10.63 1.66 10.25
N LYS A 236 10.31 2.38 9.18
CA LYS A 236 10.66 3.79 9.08
C LYS A 236 9.85 4.64 10.07
N THR A 237 8.60 4.26 10.32
CA THR A 237 7.74 4.88 11.34
C THR A 237 8.35 4.68 12.73
N ILE A 238 8.78 3.46 13.07
CA ILE A 238 9.47 3.16 14.34
C ILE A 238 10.74 4.01 14.47
N GLN A 239 11.56 4.09 13.43
CA GLN A 239 12.77 4.90 13.43
C GLN A 239 12.44 6.38 13.70
N LYS A 240 11.46 6.94 12.98
CA LYS A 240 11.08 8.35 13.12
C LYS A 240 10.56 8.69 14.52
N ILE A 241 9.77 7.80 15.14
CA ILE A 241 9.29 7.99 16.52
C ILE A 241 10.46 8.02 17.50
N LYS A 242 11.44 7.10 17.35
CA LYS A 242 12.65 7.05 18.21
C LYS A 242 13.51 8.31 18.07
N GLU A 243 13.62 8.87 16.86
CA GLU A 243 14.40 10.09 16.59
C GLU A 243 13.80 11.33 17.25
N GLU A 244 12.48 11.51 17.18
CA GLU A 244 11.81 12.72 17.69
C GLU A 244 11.55 12.68 19.22
N LYS A 245 11.69 11.51 19.87
CA LYS A 245 11.61 11.34 21.34
C LYS A 245 10.29 11.81 21.98
N PHE A 246 9.17 11.53 21.34
CA PHE A 246 7.85 11.84 21.89
C PHE A 246 7.51 10.98 23.12
N SER A 247 6.83 11.57 24.11
CA SER A 247 6.46 10.91 25.37
C SER A 247 5.09 10.23 25.30
N GLU A 248 4.22 10.68 24.39
CA GLU A 248 2.87 10.17 24.23
C GLU A 248 2.67 9.74 22.77
N ILE A 249 2.30 8.47 22.56
CA ILE A 249 2.11 7.90 21.22
C ILE A 249 0.68 7.37 21.15
N GLU A 250 -0.11 7.84 20.19
CA GLU A 250 -1.42 7.29 19.86
C GLU A 250 -1.40 6.61 18.48
N LEU A 251 -2.00 5.43 18.36
CA LEU A 251 -2.02 4.61 17.16
C LEU A 251 -3.44 4.55 16.58
N PHE A 252 -3.59 4.95 15.32
CA PHE A 252 -4.83 4.96 14.55
C PHE A 252 -4.65 4.10 13.30
N LEU A 253 -4.60 2.78 13.50
CA LEU A 253 -4.35 1.79 12.46
C LEU A 253 -5.61 0.99 12.12
N ASP A 254 -5.63 0.35 10.96
CA ASP A 254 -6.80 -0.38 10.47
C ASP A 254 -7.16 -1.54 11.43
N ASN A 255 -8.46 -1.77 11.60
CA ASN A 255 -9.03 -2.89 12.36
C ASN A 255 -8.95 -4.24 11.64
N ASP A 256 -8.33 -4.29 10.46
CA ASP A 256 -8.11 -5.52 9.71
C ASP A 256 -6.91 -6.34 10.25
N ALA A 257 -6.69 -7.53 9.70
CA ALA A 257 -5.64 -8.41 10.18
C ALA A 257 -4.23 -7.83 10.00
N THR A 258 -4.01 -7.04 8.94
CA THR A 258 -2.71 -6.41 8.67
C THR A 258 -2.49 -5.23 9.63
N GLY A 259 -3.48 -4.34 9.78
CA GLY A 259 -3.41 -3.20 10.70
C GLY A 259 -3.21 -3.63 12.16
N LYS A 260 -3.86 -4.72 12.60
CA LYS A 260 -3.65 -5.31 13.93
C LYS A 260 -2.21 -5.81 14.14
N LYS A 261 -1.63 -6.52 13.18
CA LYS A 261 -0.22 -6.95 13.24
C LYS A 261 0.74 -5.75 13.36
N ILE A 262 0.46 -4.67 12.61
CA ILE A 262 1.28 -3.46 12.69
C ILE A 262 1.11 -2.78 14.06
N THR A 263 -0.11 -2.76 14.61
CA THR A 263 -0.41 -2.26 15.96
C THR A 263 0.39 -3.02 17.02
N GLU A 264 0.35 -4.36 16.99
CA GLU A 264 1.14 -5.22 17.88
C GLU A 264 2.63 -4.89 17.81
N LYS A 265 3.18 -4.80 16.59
CA LYS A 265 4.60 -4.46 16.38
C LYS A 265 5.00 -3.08 16.91
N LEU A 266 4.12 -2.09 16.79
CA LEU A 266 4.36 -0.76 17.36
C LEU A 266 4.26 -0.78 18.88
N LEU A 267 3.33 -1.53 19.47
CA LEU A 267 3.22 -1.71 20.92
C LEU A 267 4.42 -2.46 21.50
N GLU A 268 4.99 -3.42 20.79
CA GLU A 268 6.24 -4.09 21.19
C GLU A 268 7.42 -3.10 21.25
N ASN A 269 7.51 -2.17 20.30
CA ASN A 269 8.56 -1.15 20.27
C ASN A 269 8.30 0.01 21.22
N PHE A 270 7.02 0.30 21.51
CA PHE A 270 6.57 1.41 22.33
C PHE A 270 5.45 0.94 23.27
N PRO A 271 5.78 0.26 24.38
CA PRO A 271 4.78 -0.34 25.27
C PRO A 271 3.81 0.66 25.93
N THR A 272 4.16 1.95 25.96
CA THR A 272 3.32 3.03 26.48
C THR A 272 2.43 3.66 25.41
N ALA A 273 2.54 3.23 24.15
CA ALA A 273 1.66 3.70 23.08
C ALA A 273 0.22 3.24 23.32
N LYS A 274 -0.73 4.08 22.93
CA LYS A 274 -2.16 3.82 23.09
C LYS A 274 -2.76 3.42 21.75
N ASP A 275 -3.36 2.23 21.71
CA ASP A 275 -4.22 1.83 20.60
C ASP A 275 -5.56 2.60 20.67
N CYS A 276 -5.83 3.39 19.64
CA CYS A 276 -7.04 4.20 19.50
C CYS A 276 -8.07 3.58 18.55
N SER A 277 -7.88 2.34 18.10
CA SER A 277 -8.77 1.63 17.17
C SER A 277 -10.22 1.51 17.65
N ASN A 278 -10.42 1.51 18.97
CA ASN A 278 -11.75 1.53 19.60
C ASN A 278 -12.60 2.76 19.25
N LEU A 279 -11.98 3.89 18.84
CA LEU A 279 -12.71 5.11 18.44
C LEU A 279 -13.53 4.93 17.15
N TYR A 280 -13.22 3.89 16.37
CA TYR A 280 -13.91 3.49 15.15
C TYR A 280 -14.22 1.98 15.19
N ALA A 281 -14.55 1.47 16.38
CA ALA A 281 -14.99 0.09 16.56
C ALA A 281 -16.21 -0.22 15.66
N GLY A 282 -16.17 -1.38 15.00
CA GLY A 282 -17.18 -1.79 14.03
C GLY A 282 -16.91 -1.34 12.59
N PHE A 283 -15.87 -0.52 12.36
CA PHE A 283 -15.42 -0.09 11.04
C PHE A 283 -13.98 -0.56 10.79
N LYS A 284 -13.62 -0.74 9.51
CA LYS A 284 -12.26 -1.13 9.14
C LYS A 284 -11.26 -0.03 9.49
N ASP A 285 -11.57 1.20 9.13
CA ASP A 285 -10.68 2.35 9.32
C ASP A 285 -11.46 3.59 9.81
N TYR A 286 -10.75 4.65 10.19
CA TYR A 286 -11.38 5.86 10.74
C TYR A 286 -12.24 6.54 9.66
N ASN A 287 -11.79 6.51 8.40
CA ASN A 287 -12.54 7.15 7.32
C ASN A 287 -13.85 6.42 7.00
N GLU A 288 -13.90 5.09 7.14
CA GLU A 288 -15.13 4.31 7.00
C GLU A 288 -16.17 4.68 8.06
N LYS A 289 -15.76 4.85 9.33
CA LYS A 289 -16.63 5.40 10.38
C LYS A 289 -17.18 6.77 9.98
N LEU A 290 -16.33 7.68 9.50
CA LEU A 290 -16.77 9.02 9.09
C LEU A 290 -17.78 8.97 7.94
N MET A 291 -17.54 8.12 6.93
CA MET A 291 -18.48 7.94 5.83
C MET A 291 -19.84 7.42 6.31
N ALA A 292 -19.85 6.44 7.22
CA ALA A 292 -21.08 5.88 7.77
C ALA A 292 -21.89 6.92 8.56
N ASN A 293 -21.23 7.79 9.33
CA ASN A 293 -21.90 8.85 10.09
C ASN A 293 -22.50 9.96 9.20
N ASN A 294 -21.99 10.14 7.99
CA ASN A 294 -22.50 11.11 7.02
C ASN A 294 -23.68 10.58 6.18
N LEU A 295 -23.95 9.27 6.22
CA LEU A 295 -25.18 8.71 5.66
C LEU A 295 -26.35 9.08 6.58
N ARG A 296 -27.17 10.04 6.16
CA ARG A 296 -28.40 10.41 6.90
C ARG A 296 -29.29 9.16 7.02
N PRO A 297 -29.96 8.90 8.17
CA PRO A 297 -30.78 7.70 8.40
C PRO A 297 -31.95 7.47 7.42
N TRP A 298 -32.25 8.43 6.54
CA TRP A 298 -33.38 8.39 5.62
C TRP A 298 -33.05 7.99 4.18
N GLN A 299 -31.79 7.70 3.84
CA GLN A 299 -31.42 7.24 2.49
C GLN A 299 -31.18 5.72 2.39
N SER A 300 -31.32 4.98 3.49
CA SER A 300 -31.17 3.52 3.53
C SER A 300 -32.48 2.74 3.40
N LEU A 301 -33.63 3.42 3.25
CA LEU A 301 -34.95 2.75 3.19
C LEU A 301 -35.52 2.52 1.78
N ASP A 302 -34.99 3.15 0.71
CA ASP A 302 -35.66 3.13 -0.61
C ASP A 302 -34.99 2.26 -1.70
N VAL A 303 -34.25 1.19 -1.35
CA VAL A 303 -33.66 0.29 -2.37
C VAL A 303 -33.97 -1.19 -2.13
N LYS A 304 -35.02 -1.54 -1.36
CA LYS A 304 -35.38 -2.96 -1.14
C LYS A 304 -36.78 -3.41 -1.51
N GLU A 305 -37.68 -2.55 -1.98
CA GLU A 305 -38.99 -3.02 -2.46
C GLU A 305 -39.43 -2.28 -3.72
N GLU A 306 -38.97 -2.73 -4.88
CA GLU A 306 -39.71 -2.58 -6.15
C GLU A 306 -39.10 -3.51 -7.20
N ASN A 307 -39.30 -4.82 -7.02
CA ASN A 307 -39.14 -5.81 -8.08
C ASN A 307 -39.88 -7.11 -7.73
N ASN A 308 -41.15 -6.99 -7.32
CA ASN A 308 -42.09 -8.10 -7.40
C ASN A 308 -43.49 -7.57 -7.71
N ASN A 309 -44.10 -8.19 -8.71
CA ASN A 309 -45.48 -8.04 -9.19
C ASN A 309 -45.73 -6.94 -10.21
N ILE A 310 -45.60 -7.28 -11.50
CA ILE A 310 -46.76 -7.27 -12.40
C ILE A 310 -46.68 -8.50 -13.33
N THR A 311 -47.49 -9.51 -13.01
CA THR A 311 -47.93 -10.54 -13.96
C THR A 311 -49.42 -10.31 -14.17
N ARG A 312 -49.80 -9.85 -15.37
CA ARG A 312 -50.98 -10.25 -16.15
C ARG A 312 -51.12 -9.38 -17.39
#